data_AF-A0A9P9W7A4-F1
#
_entry.id   AF-A0A9P9W7A4-F1
#
_cell.length_a   1.000
_cell.length_b   1.000
_cell.length_c   1.000
_cell.angle_alpha   90.00
_cell.angle_beta   90.00
_cell.angle_gamma   90.00
#
_symmetry.space_group_name_H-M   'P 1'
#
loop_
_entity.id
_entity.type
_entity.pdbx_description
1 polymer ?
#
loop_
_entity_poly.entity_id
_entity_poly.type
_entity_poly.pdbx_seq_one_letter_code
_entity_poly.pdbx_strand_id
1 'polypeptide(L)'
;LLKSISLNSTAFEGEVEGVMTFIGSKTETAMLIFAKDHLGMGPVSEERSNATILQLVPFDSGRKCMGIFVQLPDGRARLYVKGASEILLGQCTEILRDPSRDLTTTSLTPENDETIKSLINNYASRSLRTIGIVYRDFEQWPPKNLR
;
A
#
# COMPACT_ATOMS: atom_id res chain seq x y z
N LEU A 1 -3.41 7.20 1.32
CA LEU A 1 -2.21 6.57 1.92
C LEU A 1 -2.53 5.73 3.16
N LEU A 2 -3.10 6.32 4.22
CA LEU A 2 -3.40 5.66 5.50
C LEU A 2 -4.10 4.30 5.35
N LYS A 3 -5.24 4.23 4.66
CA LYS A 3 -5.96 2.96 4.40
C LYS A 3 -5.11 1.88 3.75
N SER A 4 -4.19 2.26 2.85
CA SER A 4 -3.31 1.28 2.21
C SER A 4 -2.28 0.71 3.19
N ILE A 5 -1.86 1.47 4.20
CA ILE A 5 -0.90 1.03 5.20
C ILE A 5 -1.59 0.18 6.27
N SER A 6 -2.73 0.66 6.79
CA SER A 6 -3.45 0.01 7.89
C SER A 6 -4.10 -1.31 7.48
N LEU A 7 -4.72 -1.33 6.29
CA LEU A 7 -5.48 -2.49 5.80
C LEU A 7 -4.57 -3.53 5.14
N ASN A 8 -3.63 -3.11 4.28
CA ASN A 8 -2.69 -4.03 3.65
C ASN A 8 -1.51 -4.29 4.58
N SER A 9 -1.74 -4.86 5.77
CA SER A 9 -0.68 -5.22 6.72
C SER A 9 -1.12 -6.38 7.60
N THR A 10 -0.19 -7.29 7.89
CA THR A 10 -0.42 -8.40 8.85
C THR A 10 0.10 -8.10 10.24
N ALA A 11 0.85 -6.99 10.41
CA ALA A 11 1.33 -6.56 11.71
C ALA A 11 0.16 -6.12 12.62
N PHE A 12 0.29 -6.31 13.92
CA PHE A 12 -0.76 -5.99 14.90
C PHE A 12 -0.18 -5.25 16.10
N GLU A 13 -1.04 -4.56 16.83
CA GLU A 13 -0.68 -3.87 18.08
C GLU A 13 -0.42 -4.90 19.18
N GLY A 14 0.66 -4.71 19.93
CA GLY A 14 1.02 -5.55 21.06
C GLY A 14 1.97 -4.84 21.99
N GLU A 15 2.43 -5.56 23.00
CA GLU A 15 3.36 -5.04 24.01
C GLU A 15 4.66 -5.83 23.95
N VAL A 16 5.79 -5.12 23.89
CA VAL A 16 7.13 -5.69 23.98
C VAL A 16 7.87 -4.92 25.07
N GLU A 17 8.30 -5.62 26.12
CA GLU A 17 9.02 -5.03 27.25
C GLU A 17 8.28 -3.84 27.92
N GLY A 18 6.96 -3.90 28.03
CA GLY A 18 6.16 -2.82 28.64
C GLY A 18 5.81 -1.67 27.68
N VAL A 19 6.28 -1.72 26.43
CA VAL A 19 6.06 -0.67 25.43
C VAL A 19 5.05 -1.13 24.39
N MET A 20 3.96 -0.37 24.24
CA MET A 20 2.99 -0.57 23.17
C MET A 20 3.65 -0.31 21.81
N THR A 21 3.67 -1.35 20.97
CA THR A 21 4.37 -1.36 19.68
C THR A 21 3.58 -2.17 18.64
N PHE A 22 4.12 -2.23 17.42
CA PHE A 22 3.61 -3.11 16.37
C PHE A 22 4.49 -4.35 16.25
N ILE A 23 3.85 -5.52 16.22
CA ILE A 23 4.49 -6.83 16.06
C ILE A 23 4.22 -7.32 14.64
N GLY A 24 5.28 -7.61 13.88
CA GLY A 24 5.21 -8.05 12.49
C GLY A 24 6.53 -7.85 11.75
N SER A 25 6.50 -7.84 10.42
CA SER A 25 7.72 -7.57 9.65
C SER A 25 8.20 -6.13 9.85
N LYS A 26 9.54 -5.93 9.85
CA LYS A 26 10.14 -4.60 10.08
C LYS A 26 9.62 -3.51 9.15
N THR A 27 9.32 -3.88 7.90
CA THR A 27 8.76 -2.95 6.91
C THR A 27 7.32 -2.57 7.27
N GLU A 28 6.51 -3.54 7.68
CA GLU A 28 5.12 -3.29 8.07
C GLU A 28 4.99 -2.47 9.34
N THR A 29 5.78 -2.80 10.35
CA THR A 29 5.78 -2.06 11.62
C THR A 29 6.26 -0.63 11.39
N ALA A 30 7.31 -0.42 10.60
CA ALA A 30 7.77 0.93 10.24
C ALA A 30 6.69 1.77 9.52
N MET A 31 5.92 1.17 8.60
CA MET A 31 4.82 1.89 7.94
C MET A 31 3.67 2.19 8.91
N LEU A 32 3.32 1.27 9.82
CA LEU A 32 2.28 1.53 10.82
C LEU A 32 2.69 2.61 11.82
N ILE A 33 3.96 2.63 12.25
CA ILE A 33 4.54 3.71 13.07
C ILE A 33 4.44 5.04 12.31
N PHE A 34 4.87 5.07 11.04
CA PHE A 34 4.73 6.28 10.21
C PHE A 34 3.29 6.77 10.10
N ALA A 35 2.33 5.86 9.89
CA ALA A 35 0.92 6.21 9.80
C ALA A 35 0.36 6.75 11.12
N LYS A 36 0.74 6.16 12.25
CA LYS A 36 0.36 6.63 13.59
C LYS A 36 0.95 8.01 13.88
N ASP A 37 2.25 8.17 13.72
CA ASP A 37 2.99 9.33 14.19
C ASP A 37 2.85 10.54 13.25
N HIS A 38 2.62 10.31 11.95
CA HIS A 38 2.64 11.38 10.94
C HIS A 38 1.37 11.50 10.11
N LEU A 39 0.50 10.48 10.08
CA LEU A 39 -0.76 10.52 9.31
C LEU A 39 -2.00 10.58 10.20
N GLY A 40 -1.84 10.66 11.52
CA GLY A 40 -2.96 10.74 12.47
C GLY A 40 -3.79 9.47 12.53
N MET A 41 -3.19 8.31 12.26
CA MET A 41 -3.88 7.02 12.34
C MET A 41 -4.21 6.67 13.80
N GLY A 42 -5.47 6.33 14.05
CA GLY A 42 -5.92 5.75 15.31
C GLY A 42 -5.42 4.31 15.51
N PRO A 43 -6.03 3.55 16.42
CA PRO A 43 -5.71 2.14 16.60
C PRO A 43 -5.86 1.37 15.28
N VAL A 44 -4.86 0.57 14.89
CA VAL A 44 -4.91 -0.15 13.61
C VAL A 44 -6.06 -1.16 13.57
N SER A 45 -6.44 -1.67 14.74
CA SER A 45 -7.59 -2.56 14.94
C SER A 45 -8.92 -1.88 14.56
N GLU A 46 -9.08 -0.60 14.88
CA GLU A 46 -10.27 0.19 14.53
C GLU A 46 -10.32 0.46 13.02
N GLU A 47 -9.22 0.88 12.42
CA GLU A 47 -9.11 1.08 10.97
C GLU A 47 -9.50 -0.17 10.18
N ARG A 48 -9.08 -1.35 10.65
CA ARG A 48 -9.42 -2.65 10.05
C ARG A 48 -10.87 -3.05 10.26
N SER A 49 -11.42 -2.76 11.44
CA SER A 49 -12.82 -3.06 11.77
C SER A 49 -13.80 -2.20 10.97
N ASN A 50 -13.39 -0.98 10.62
CA ASN A 50 -14.16 -0.04 9.80
C ASN A 50 -14.12 -0.35 8.28
N ALA A 51 -13.39 -1.39 7.86
CA ALA A 51 -13.25 -1.76 6.46
C ALA A 51 -13.81 -3.16 6.18
N THR A 52 -14.53 -3.29 5.06
CA THR A 52 -14.96 -4.61 4.57
C THR A 52 -13.85 -5.22 3.71
N ILE A 53 -13.10 -6.17 4.29
CA ILE A 53 -12.05 -6.91 3.59
C ILE A 53 -12.70 -8.00 2.73
N LEU A 54 -12.44 -7.96 1.43
CA LEU A 54 -12.95 -8.93 0.46
C LEU A 54 -12.01 -10.12 0.27
N GLN A 55 -10.70 -9.86 0.20
CA GLN A 55 -9.68 -10.89 0.08
C GLN A 55 -8.30 -10.35 0.47
N LEU A 56 -7.54 -11.12 1.23
CA LEU A 56 -6.11 -10.89 1.45
C LEU A 56 -5.28 -11.72 0.46
N VAL A 57 -4.29 -11.11 -0.16
CA VAL A 57 -3.28 -11.75 -1.01
C VAL A 57 -1.94 -11.65 -0.28
N PRO A 58 -1.49 -12.74 0.39
CA PRO A 58 -0.24 -12.73 1.13
C PRO A 58 0.96 -12.38 0.26
N PHE A 59 2.05 -11.99 0.93
CA PHE A 59 3.31 -11.71 0.24
C PHE A 59 3.81 -12.95 -0.49
N ASP A 60 4.11 -12.75 -1.77
CA ASP A 60 4.70 -13.78 -2.63
C ASP A 60 6.09 -13.33 -3.08
N SER A 61 7.10 -14.18 -2.91
CA SER A 61 8.49 -13.86 -3.26
C SER A 61 8.73 -13.78 -4.77
N GLY A 62 7.91 -14.47 -5.58
CA GLY A 62 7.95 -14.40 -7.04
C GLY A 62 7.43 -13.05 -7.56
N ARG A 63 6.32 -12.56 -7.00
CA ARG A 63 5.72 -11.25 -7.33
C ARG A 63 6.33 -10.09 -6.56
N LYS A 64 7.04 -10.37 -5.46
CA LYS A 64 7.60 -9.41 -4.48
C LYS A 64 6.62 -8.35 -4.01
N CYS A 65 5.36 -8.72 -3.86
CA CYS A 65 4.30 -7.85 -3.40
C CYS A 65 3.24 -8.63 -2.61
N MET A 66 2.44 -7.89 -1.85
CA MET A 66 1.22 -8.37 -1.22
C MET A 66 0.08 -7.38 -1.45
N GLY A 67 -1.15 -7.87 -1.43
CA GLY A 67 -2.31 -7.06 -1.72
C GLY A 67 -3.49 -7.36 -0.81
N ILE A 68 -4.43 -6.42 -0.75
CA ILE A 68 -5.71 -6.61 -0.10
C ILE A 68 -6.82 -5.98 -0.93
N PHE A 69 -7.88 -6.74 -1.15
CA PHE A 69 -9.12 -6.26 -1.73
C PHE A 69 -10.05 -5.79 -0.62
N VAL A 70 -10.59 -4.59 -0.77
CA VAL A 70 -11.57 -4.00 0.15
C VAL A 70 -12.77 -3.48 -0.62
N GLN A 71 -13.93 -3.48 0.02
CA GLN A 71 -15.13 -2.87 -0.55
C GLN A 71 -15.12 -1.36 -0.30
N LEU A 72 -15.38 -0.58 -1.35
CA LEU A 72 -15.61 0.86 -1.27
C LEU A 72 -17.08 1.15 -0.94
N PRO A 73 -17.40 2.34 -0.38
CA PRO A 73 -18.77 2.70 -0.02
C PRO A 73 -19.76 2.72 -1.20
N ASP A 74 -19.27 2.91 -2.42
CA ASP A 74 -20.05 2.91 -3.67
C ASP A 74 -20.27 1.50 -4.24
N GLY A 75 -19.85 0.45 -3.51
CA GLY A 75 -20.00 -0.95 -3.91
C GLY A 75 -18.87 -1.49 -4.79
N ARG A 76 -17.98 -0.62 -5.30
CA ARG A 76 -16.79 -1.04 -6.05
C ARG A 76 -15.80 -1.74 -5.12
N ALA A 77 -14.82 -2.44 -5.71
CA ALA A 77 -13.72 -3.02 -4.97
C ALA A 77 -12.42 -2.27 -5.26
N ARG A 78 -11.60 -2.07 -4.23
CA ARG A 78 -10.26 -1.50 -4.37
C ARG A 78 -9.23 -2.53 -3.93
N LEU A 79 -8.27 -2.78 -4.81
CA LEU A 79 -7.04 -3.50 -4.48
C LEU A 79 -6.01 -2.49 -4.01
N TYR A 80 -5.53 -2.62 -2.78
CA TYR A 80 -4.29 -1.97 -2.34
C TYR A 80 -3.14 -2.97 -2.47
N VAL A 81 -2.02 -2.56 -3.07
CA VAL A 81 -0.82 -3.39 -3.20
C VAL A 81 0.37 -2.64 -2.63
N LYS A 82 1.21 -3.37 -1.88
CA LYS A 82 2.52 -2.89 -1.45
C LYS A 82 3.59 -3.92 -1.78
N GLY A 83 4.79 -3.47 -2.15
CA GLY A 83 5.84 -4.36 -2.60
C GLY A 83 7.07 -3.61 -3.09
N ALA A 84 7.94 -4.33 -3.79
CA ALA A 84 9.13 -3.75 -4.42
C ALA A 84 8.72 -2.64 -5.41
N SER A 85 9.25 -1.43 -5.19
CA SER A 85 8.85 -0.22 -5.92
C SER A 85 9.02 -0.33 -7.43
N GLU A 86 10.11 -0.93 -7.88
CA GLU A 86 10.50 -1.10 -9.27
C GLU A 86 9.59 -2.09 -10.01
N ILE A 87 9.13 -3.13 -9.30
CA ILE A 87 8.19 -4.11 -9.86
C ILE A 87 6.81 -3.47 -9.98
N LEU A 88 6.35 -2.78 -8.93
CA LEU A 88 5.03 -2.16 -8.95
C LEU A 88 4.95 -1.01 -9.96
N LEU A 89 5.99 -0.18 -10.09
CA LEU A 89 6.03 0.86 -11.10
C LEU A 89 5.87 0.28 -12.52
N GLY A 90 6.52 -0.85 -12.81
CA GLY A 90 6.38 -1.55 -14.09
C GLY A 90 4.97 -2.10 -14.38
N GLN A 91 4.06 -2.08 -13.40
CA GLN A 91 2.66 -2.48 -13.56
C GLN A 91 1.70 -1.28 -13.55
N CYS A 92 2.20 -0.06 -13.32
CA CYS A 92 1.38 1.15 -13.28
C CYS A 92 1.17 1.73 -14.67
N THR A 93 -0.05 2.15 -14.95
CA THR A 93 -0.41 2.93 -16.15
C THR A 93 -0.76 4.38 -15.84
N GLU A 94 -0.97 4.68 -14.56
CA GLU A 94 -1.44 5.97 -14.05
C GLU A 94 -0.63 6.39 -12.81
N ILE A 95 -0.61 7.70 -12.57
CA ILE A 95 0.01 8.33 -11.41
C ILE A 95 -0.95 9.36 -10.80
N LEU A 96 -0.88 9.55 -9.48
CA LEU A 96 -1.59 10.63 -8.81
C LEU A 96 -1.04 11.98 -9.27
N ARG A 97 -1.92 12.88 -9.72
CA ARG A 97 -1.55 14.22 -10.17
C ARG A 97 -1.00 15.09 -9.04
N ASP A 98 -1.67 15.05 -7.89
CA ASP A 98 -1.23 15.70 -6.66
C ASP A 98 -1.58 14.81 -5.46
N PRO A 99 -0.61 14.01 -4.97
CA PRO A 99 -0.83 13.11 -3.83
C PRO A 99 -1.26 13.80 -2.54
N SER A 100 -1.10 15.12 -2.43
CA SER A 100 -1.48 15.91 -1.25
C SER A 100 -2.94 16.38 -1.26
N ARG A 101 -3.61 16.30 -2.41
CA ARG A 101 -4.98 16.83 -2.59
C ARG A 101 -6.03 15.75 -2.66
N ASP A 102 -5.97 14.91 -3.69
CA ASP A 102 -7.01 13.92 -3.96
C ASP A 102 -6.44 12.69 -4.70
N LEU A 103 -7.35 11.80 -5.12
CA LEU A 103 -7.02 10.59 -5.87
C LEU A 103 -7.14 10.80 -7.39
N THR A 104 -7.10 12.03 -7.88
CA THR A 104 -7.13 12.31 -9.32
C THR A 104 -5.85 11.79 -9.94
N THR A 105 -6.02 10.91 -10.93
CA THR A 105 -4.91 10.32 -11.67
C THR A 105 -4.72 10.99 -13.03
N THR A 106 -3.53 10.82 -13.58
CA THR A 106 -3.19 11.09 -14.97
C THR A 106 -2.39 9.90 -15.52
N SER A 107 -2.32 9.76 -16.84
CA SER A 107 -1.48 8.75 -17.48
C SER A 107 -0.02 8.90 -17.02
N LEU A 108 0.62 7.77 -16.71
CA LEU A 108 2.04 7.74 -16.41
C LEU A 108 2.83 7.97 -17.70
N THR A 109 3.46 9.14 -17.85
CA THR A 109 4.28 9.44 -19.03
C THR A 109 5.67 8.79 -18.92
N PRO A 110 6.39 8.60 -20.04
CA PRO A 110 7.77 8.12 -20.00
C PRO A 110 8.68 8.97 -19.10
N GLU A 111 8.49 10.29 -19.09
CA GLU A 111 9.27 11.21 -18.26
C GLU A 111 8.96 11.02 -16.77
N ASN A 112 7.70 10.78 -16.41
CA ASN A 112 7.32 10.46 -15.03
C ASN A 112 7.91 9.11 -14.60
N ASP A 113 7.81 8.09 -15.45
CA ASP A 113 8.38 6.77 -15.18
C ASP A 113 9.90 6.83 -14.96
N GLU A 114 10.64 7.53 -15.82
CA GLU A 114 12.08 7.74 -15.67
C GLU A 114 12.42 8.51 -14.39
N THR A 115 11.65 9.55 -14.06
CA THR A 115 11.83 10.33 -12.83
C THR A 115 11.67 9.45 -11.59
N ILE A 116 10.62 8.61 -11.55
CA ILE A 116 10.37 7.72 -10.40
C ILE A 116 11.44 6.62 -10.34
N LYS A 117 11.86 6.04 -11.47
CA LYS A 117 12.96 5.07 -11.52
C LYS A 117 14.26 5.66 -10.98
N SER A 118 14.57 6.90 -11.35
CA SER A 118 15.74 7.62 -10.85
C SER A 118 15.68 7.82 -9.33
N LEU A 119 14.52 8.21 -8.80
CA LEU A 119 14.31 8.34 -7.35
C LEU A 119 14.47 6.99 -6.63
N ILE A 120 13.89 5.91 -7.16
CA ILE A 120 14.03 4.56 -6.62
C ILE A 120 15.52 4.18 -6.56
N ASN A 121 16.25 4.37 -7.66
CA ASN A 121 17.68 4.07 -7.73
C ASN A 121 18.52 4.93 -6.77
N ASN A 122 18.15 6.20 -6.58
CA ASN A 122 18.83 7.10 -5.65
C ASN A 122 18.68 6.65 -4.19
N TYR A 123 17.48 6.21 -3.79
CA TYR A 123 17.29 5.66 -2.45
C TYR A 123 17.99 4.30 -2.30
N ALA A 124 17.88 3.43 -3.31
CA ALA A 124 18.52 2.11 -3.29
C ALA A 124 20.05 2.20 -3.22
N SER A 125 20.69 3.16 -3.91
CA SER A 125 22.14 3.36 -3.84
C SER A 125 22.64 3.76 -2.45
N ARG A 126 21.74 4.27 -1.60
CA ARG A 126 21.97 4.59 -0.19
C ARG A 126 21.59 3.43 0.74
N SER A 127 21.42 2.22 0.20
CA SER A 127 20.97 1.01 0.92
C SER A 127 19.61 1.14 1.59
N LEU A 128 18.77 2.08 1.14
CA LEU A 128 17.40 2.21 1.61
C LEU A 128 16.48 1.29 0.81
N ARG A 129 15.60 0.58 1.52
CA ARG A 129 14.59 -0.25 0.88
C ARG A 129 13.42 0.61 0.42
N THR A 130 13.21 0.67 -0.88
CA THR A 130 12.10 1.39 -1.51
C THR A 130 10.87 0.48 -1.60
N ILE A 131 9.73 0.99 -1.13
CA ILE A 131 8.45 0.27 -1.15
C ILE A 131 7.47 1.07 -2.00
N GLY A 132 6.92 0.44 -3.03
CA GLY A 132 5.82 0.98 -3.80
C GLY A 132 4.50 0.72 -3.10
N ILE A 133 3.60 1.71 -3.13
CA ILE A 133 2.21 1.57 -2.72
C ILE A 133 1.34 2.00 -3.90
N VAL A 134 0.52 1.08 -4.40
CA VAL A 134 -0.34 1.31 -5.55
C VAL A 134 -1.74 0.82 -5.25
N TYR A 135 -2.73 1.31 -6.01
CA TYR A 135 -4.08 0.80 -5.92
C TYR A 135 -4.70 0.63 -7.30
N ARG A 136 -5.74 -0.20 -7.37
CA ARG A 136 -6.59 -0.34 -8.55
C ARG A 136 -8.04 -0.55 -8.13
N ASP A 137 -8.94 0.17 -8.80
CA ASP A 137 -10.39 0.00 -8.60
C ASP A 137 -10.97 -0.98 -9.60
N PHE A 138 -12.02 -1.68 -9.16
CA PHE A 138 -12.78 -2.66 -9.93
C PHE A 138 -14.26 -2.38 -9.72
N GLU A 139 -15.04 -2.36 -10.81
CA GLU A 139 -16.48 -2.11 -10.78
C GLU A 139 -17.26 -3.14 -9.95
N GLN A 140 -16.73 -4.34 -9.81
CA GLN A 140 -17.36 -5.42 -9.05
C GLN A 140 -16.35 -6.44 -8.55
N TRP A 141 -16.72 -7.13 -7.46
CA TRP A 141 -15.98 -8.23 -6.88
C TRP A 141 -16.84 -9.51 -6.85
N PRO A 142 -16.33 -10.68 -7.28
CA PRO A 142 -15.04 -10.87 -7.95
C PRO A 142 -15.04 -10.24 -9.37
N PRO A 143 -13.88 -9.77 -9.86
CA PRO A 143 -13.74 -9.31 -11.23
C PRO A 143 -14.07 -10.43 -12.21
N LYS A 144 -14.89 -10.14 -13.25
CA LYS A 144 -15.35 -11.15 -14.22
C LYS A 144 -14.21 -11.84 -14.99
N ASN A 145 -13.00 -11.26 -15.00
CA ASN A 145 -11.85 -11.71 -15.79
C ASN A 145 -10.55 -11.81 -14.94
N LEU A 146 -10.61 -12.36 -13.72
CA LEU A 146 -9.39 -12.69 -12.98
C LEU A 146 -8.71 -13.89 -13.68
N ARG A 147 -7.72 -13.63 -14.53
CA ARG A 147 -6.76 -14.64 -15.00
C ARG A 147 -5.54 -14.63 -14.11
#